data_AF-A0A3N5EKT3-F1
#
_entry.id   AF-A0A3N5EKT3-F1
#
_cell.length_a   1.000
_cell.length_b   1.000
_cell.length_c   1.000
_cell.angle_alpha   90.00
_cell.angle_beta   90.00
_cell.angle_gamma   90.00
#
_symmetry.space_group_name_H-M   'P 1'
#
loop_
_entity.id
_entity.type
_entity.pdbx_description
1 polymer ?
#
loop_
_entity_poly.entity_id
_entity_poly.type
_entity_poly.pdbx_seq_one_letter_code
_entity_poly.pdbx_strand_id
1 'polypeptide(L)'
;LKTQFVVGNAPFWELSTLGGGTTLRAFGPNRFTHNDSWVINLEERIRLFTVRVEGVTGEVQIAPFFDFGEVFTHTSDDGLPDMERRIHWSAGSGFRAVVQPYIVGRMDIGFGSEGVGITVGLDYPF
;
A
#
# COMPACT_ATOMS: atom_id res chain seq x y z
N LEU A 1 -1.97 5.83 8.48
CA LEU A 1 -1.82 4.81 9.54
C LEU A 1 -3.06 3.92 9.50
N LYS A 2 -2.88 2.62 9.31
CA LYS A 2 -3.93 1.61 9.38
C LYS A 2 -3.49 0.54 10.38
N THR A 3 -4.40 0.12 11.24
CA THR A 3 -4.17 -0.95 12.23
C THR A 3 -5.36 -1.88 12.20
N GLN A 4 -5.11 -3.19 12.22
CA GLN A 4 -6.14 -4.21 12.22
C GLN A 4 -5.79 -5.26 13.26
N PHE A 5 -6.77 -5.57 14.12
CA PHE A 5 -6.65 -6.57 15.17
C PHE A 5 -7.74 -7.61 14.98
N VAL A 6 -7.37 -8.89 15.06
CA VAL A 6 -8.31 -10.00 14.90
C VAL A 6 -8.25 -10.87 16.15
N VAL A 7 -9.35 -10.87 16.92
CA VAL A 7 -9.48 -11.63 18.16
C VAL A 7 -10.14 -12.98 17.88
N GLY A 8 -9.42 -14.07 18.16
CA GLY A 8 -9.92 -15.44 17.98
C GLY A 8 -9.44 -16.12 16.69
N ASN A 9 -10.00 -17.29 16.40
CA ASN A 9 -9.62 -18.11 15.25
C ASN A 9 -10.46 -17.70 14.03
N ALA A 10 -10.08 -16.59 13.39
CA ALA A 10 -10.78 -16.06 12.24
C ALA A 10 -10.41 -16.81 10.95
N PRO A 11 -11.37 -17.01 10.04
CA PRO A 11 -11.09 -17.61 8.74
C PRO A 11 -10.14 -16.74 7.90
N PHE A 12 -9.46 -17.35 6.92
CA PHE A 12 -8.36 -16.72 6.19
C PHE A 12 -8.72 -15.40 5.47
N TRP A 13 -10.00 -15.18 5.15
CA TRP A 13 -10.49 -13.95 4.50
C TRP A 13 -10.67 -12.77 5.47
N GLU A 14 -10.64 -13.01 6.78
CA GLU A 14 -10.71 -11.98 7.83
C GLU A 14 -9.34 -11.62 8.41
N LEU A 15 -8.29 -12.35 8.02
CA LEU A 15 -6.93 -12.10 8.48
C LEU A 15 -6.40 -10.76 7.97
N SER A 16 -5.48 -10.19 8.76
CA SER A 16 -4.81 -8.95 8.41
C SER A 16 -3.74 -9.20 7.34
N THR A 17 -3.83 -8.50 6.22
CA THR A 17 -2.91 -8.64 5.08
C THR A 17 -2.12 -7.36 4.80
N LEU A 18 -0.80 -7.48 4.63
CA LEU A 18 0.07 -6.43 4.10
C LEU A 18 0.69 -6.84 2.75
N GLY A 19 0.95 -5.86 1.90
CA GLY A 19 1.41 -6.03 0.52
C GLY A 19 0.41 -5.51 -0.51
N GLY A 20 0.92 -5.03 -1.64
CA GLY A 20 0.15 -4.47 -2.75
C GLY A 20 0.06 -2.94 -2.73
N GLY A 21 -0.70 -2.39 -3.68
CA GLY A 21 -0.72 -0.96 -3.99
C GLY A 21 -1.21 0.00 -2.90
N THR A 22 -1.74 -0.50 -1.77
CA THR A 22 -2.35 0.30 -0.70
C THR A 22 -1.69 0.15 0.67
N THR A 23 -0.75 -0.78 0.84
CA THR A 23 -0.07 -1.02 2.12
C THR A 23 1.45 -0.99 1.94
N LEU A 24 2.09 -2.11 1.59
CA LEU A 24 3.51 -2.19 1.28
C LEU A 24 3.70 -2.27 -0.23
N ARG A 25 3.85 -1.11 -0.88
CA ARG A 25 3.76 -0.96 -2.35
C ARG A 25 4.88 -1.62 -3.15
N ALA A 26 6.02 -1.88 -2.52
CA ALA A 26 7.11 -2.65 -3.14
C ALA A 26 6.84 -4.17 -3.17
N PHE A 27 5.78 -4.64 -2.52
CA PHE A 27 5.48 -6.07 -2.38
C PHE A 27 4.19 -6.42 -3.13
N GLY A 28 4.11 -7.67 -3.60
CA GLY A 28 2.89 -8.19 -4.22
C GLY A 28 1.68 -8.12 -3.28
N PRO A 29 0.45 -8.19 -3.82
CA PRO A 29 -0.77 -8.18 -3.02
C PRO A 29 -0.80 -9.34 -2.03
N ASN A 30 -1.25 -9.08 -0.80
CA ASN A 30 -1.38 -10.07 0.28
C ASN A 30 -0.09 -10.87 0.58
N ARG A 31 1.08 -10.24 0.37
CA ARG A 31 2.39 -10.88 0.55
C ARG A 31 2.62 -11.38 1.98
N PHE A 32 2.09 -10.67 2.97
CA PHE A 32 2.20 -10.98 4.40
C PHE A 32 0.79 -11.08 5.00
N THR A 33 0.50 -12.15 5.72
CA THR A 33 -0.83 -12.41 6.30
C THR A 33 -0.67 -13.00 7.69
N HIS A 34 -1.22 -12.32 8.71
CA HIS A 34 -1.31 -12.83 10.08
C HIS A 34 -2.58 -12.30 10.77
N ASN A 35 -2.79 -12.70 12.03
CA ASN A 35 -3.90 -12.26 12.88
C ASN A 35 -3.93 -10.73 13.03
N ASP A 36 -2.82 -10.13 13.44
CA ASP A 36 -2.73 -8.69 13.69
C ASP A 36 -1.73 -8.03 12.74
N SER A 37 -1.99 -6.76 12.40
CA SER A 37 -1.04 -5.96 11.62
C SER A 37 -1.13 -4.48 11.92
N TRP A 38 -0.03 -3.79 11.69
CA TRP A 38 0.01 -2.33 11.67
C TRP A 38 0.82 -1.84 10.48
N VAL A 39 0.38 -0.73 9.88
CA VAL A 39 1.07 -0.10 8.75
C VAL A 39 0.96 1.42 8.79
N ILE A 40 2.09 2.07 8.59
CA ILE A 40 2.23 3.51 8.40
C ILE A 40 2.62 3.75 6.94
N ASN A 41 1.83 4.58 6.27
CA ASN A 41 2.15 5.07 4.93
C ASN A 41 2.33 6.58 5.01
N LEU A 42 3.53 7.03 4.65
CA LEU A 42 3.87 8.42 4.42
C LEU A 42 3.89 8.62 2.89
N GLU A 43 3.01 9.47 2.38
CA GLU A 43 2.97 9.84 0.97
C GLU A 43 2.94 11.36 0.90
N GLU A 44 3.86 11.94 0.14
CA GLU A 44 3.79 13.33 -0.24
C GLU A 44 3.36 13.40 -1.69
N ARG A 45 2.33 14.18 -2.01
CA ARG A 45 1.74 14.25 -3.34
C ARG A 45 1.97 15.62 -3.94
N ILE A 46 2.74 15.66 -5.02
CA ILE A 46 3.13 16.88 -5.71
C ILE A 46 2.46 16.89 -7.08
N ARG A 47 1.70 17.94 -7.35
CA ARG A 47 1.08 18.18 -8.65
C ARG A 47 2.09 18.87 -9.55
N LEU A 48 2.51 18.18 -10.61
CA LEU A 48 3.51 18.71 -11.54
C LEU A 48 2.88 19.60 -12.61
N PHE A 49 1.81 19.11 -13.24
CA PHE A 49 1.16 19.82 -14.35
C PHE A 49 -0.35 19.71 -14.26
N THR A 50 -1.03 20.78 -14.64
CA THR A 50 -2.49 20.81 -14.82
C THR A 50 -2.80 21.53 -16.10
N VAL A 51 -3.48 20.83 -17.00
CA VAL A 51 -3.90 21.33 -18.31
C VAL A 51 -5.42 21.28 -18.35
N ARG A 52 -6.04 22.41 -18.66
CA ARG A 52 -7.48 22.52 -18.87
C ARG A 52 -7.73 22.86 -20.32
N VAL A 53 -8.46 21.99 -21.02
CA VAL A 53 -8.85 22.17 -22.43
C VAL A 53 -10.33 21.84 -22.53
N GLU A 54 -11.14 22.82 -22.93
CA GLU A 54 -12.59 22.73 -23.20
C GLU A 54 -13.32 21.49 -22.64
N GLY A 55 -13.58 21.49 -21.33
CA GLY A 55 -14.36 20.45 -20.65
C GLY A 55 -13.54 19.24 -20.17
N VAL A 56 -12.26 19.14 -20.51
CA VAL A 56 -11.32 18.10 -20.06
C VAL A 56 -10.24 18.72 -19.17
N THR A 57 -10.03 18.13 -17.99
CA THR A 57 -8.93 18.50 -17.09
C THR A 57 -7.92 17.35 -17.03
N GLY A 58 -6.74 17.58 -17.59
CA GLY A 58 -5.59 16.70 -17.49
C GLY A 58 -4.68 17.13 -16.34
N GLU A 59 -4.27 16.19 -15.50
CA GLU A 59 -3.38 16.44 -14.37
C GLU A 59 -2.33 15.34 -14.25
N VAL A 60 -1.08 15.74 -14.03
CA VAL A 60 0.03 14.82 -13.77
C VAL A 60 0.57 15.09 -12.37
N GLN A 61 0.64 14.03 -11.58
CA GLN A 61 1.11 14.07 -10.20
C GLN A 61 2.24 13.06 -10.01
N ILE A 62 3.19 13.43 -9.15
CA ILE A 62 4.17 12.51 -8.58
C ILE A 62 3.93 12.41 -7.07
N ALA A 63 4.15 11.23 -6.52
CA ALA A 63 3.88 10.92 -5.13
C ALA A 63 5.01 10.09 -4.53
N PRO A 64 6.14 10.71 -4.11
CA PRO A 64 7.12 10.01 -3.29
C PRO A 64 6.46 9.43 -2.04
N PHE A 65 6.85 8.21 -1.69
CA PHE A 65 6.28 7.51 -0.56
C PHE A 65 7.28 6.67 0.24
N PHE A 66 6.92 6.48 1.50
CA PHE A 66 7.58 5.59 2.43
C PHE A 66 6.54 4.83 3.26
N ASP A 67 6.55 3.52 3.16
CA ASP A 67 5.65 2.58 3.82
C ASP A 67 6.45 1.74 4.82
N PHE A 68 5.87 1.52 5.98
CA PHE A 68 6.47 0.74 7.06
C PHE A 68 5.37 -0.02 7.79
N GLY A 69 5.53 -1.32 7.98
CA GLY A 69 4.52 -2.12 8.67
C GLY A 69 5.02 -3.48 9.11
N GLU A 70 4.22 -4.13 9.93
CA GLU A 70 4.53 -5.41 10.54
C GLU A 70 3.24 -6.22 10.71
N VAL A 71 3.40 -7.53 10.64
CA VAL A 71 2.37 -8.53 10.90
C VAL A 71 2.81 -9.35 12.12
N PHE A 72 1.90 -9.63 13.05
CA PHE A 72 2.21 -10.36 14.28
C PHE A 72 1.04 -11.27 14.70
N THR A 73 1.35 -12.27 15.53
CA THR A 73 0.38 -13.23 16.08
C THR A 73 0.34 -13.11 17.60
N HIS A 74 -0.85 -13.06 18.18
CA HIS A 74 -1.08 -12.88 19.63
C HIS A 74 -0.99 -14.19 20.46
N THR A 75 -0.81 -15.34 19.83
CA THR A 75 -0.96 -16.64 20.51
C THR A 75 0.25 -17.53 20.25
N SER A 76 1.16 -17.55 21.22
CA SER A 76 2.09 -18.65 21.45
C SER A 76 1.57 -19.42 22.66
N ASP A 77 1.52 -20.75 22.55
CA ASP A 77 1.06 -21.71 23.59
C ASP A 77 1.90 -21.64 24.88
N ASP A 78 3.01 -20.89 24.87
CA ASP A 78 3.98 -20.78 25.96
C ASP A 78 3.97 -19.42 26.70
N GLY A 79 3.02 -18.51 26.40
CA GLY A 79 2.92 -17.22 27.10
C GLY A 79 4.09 -16.25 26.85
N LEU A 80 4.98 -16.57 25.91
CA LEU A 80 6.01 -15.69 25.40
C LEU A 80 5.54 -15.13 24.05
N PRO A 81 5.61 -13.82 23.78
CA PRO A 81 5.30 -13.29 22.47
C PRO A 81 6.31 -13.85 21.47
N ASP A 82 5.88 -14.66 20.50
CA ASP A 82 6.74 -15.08 19.39
C ASP A 82 7.27 -13.84 18.67
N MET A 83 8.52 -13.54 18.95
CA MET A 83 9.22 -12.34 18.49
C MET A 83 9.79 -12.53 17.08
N GLU A 84 9.04 -13.14 16.15
CA GLU A 84 9.36 -13.01 14.72
C GLU A 84 8.90 -11.64 14.21
N ARG A 85 9.38 -10.59 14.86
CA ARG A 85 9.17 -9.18 14.53
C ARG A 85 9.84 -8.84 13.21
N ARG A 86 9.23 -9.25 12.11
CA ARG A 86 9.70 -8.89 10.77
C ARG A 86 9.05 -7.58 10.36
N ILE A 87 9.72 -6.51 10.76
CA ILE A 87 9.44 -5.18 10.26
C ILE A 87 9.72 -5.16 8.75
N HIS A 88 8.71 -4.78 7.97
CA HIS A 88 8.81 -4.62 6.54
C HIS A 88 8.67 -3.15 6.17
N TRP A 89 9.54 -2.69 5.28
CA TRP A 89 9.52 -1.32 4.77
C TRP A 89 9.57 -1.32 3.25
N SER A 90 9.02 -0.26 2.67
CA SER A 90 8.92 -0.05 1.23
C SER A 90 9.01 1.44 0.94
N ALA A 91 9.92 1.87 0.09
CA ALA A 91 10.09 3.26 -0.32
C ALA A 91 10.01 3.37 -1.84
N GLY A 92 9.45 4.46 -2.36
CA GLY A 92 9.28 4.57 -3.80
C GLY A 92 8.65 5.86 -4.25
N SER A 93 8.19 5.85 -5.51
CA SER A 93 7.47 6.97 -6.09
C SER A 93 6.31 6.48 -6.93
N GLY A 94 5.16 7.11 -6.73
CA GLY A 94 3.96 6.95 -7.54
C GLY A 94 3.85 8.04 -8.59
N PHE A 95 3.38 7.68 -9.77
CA PHE A 95 3.00 8.57 -10.84
C PHE A 95 1.50 8.39 -11.11
N ARG A 96 0.79 9.51 -11.21
CA ARG A 96 -0.64 9.51 -11.54
C ARG A 96 -0.91 10.48 -12.67
N ALA A 97 -1.62 9.99 -13.68
CA ALA A 97 -2.11 10.78 -14.79
C ALA A 97 -3.64 10.73 -14.75
N VAL A 98 -4.25 11.86 -14.42
CA VAL A 98 -5.70 11.99 -14.31
C VAL A 98 -6.19 12.76 -15.53
N VAL A 99 -7.10 12.18 -16.30
CA VAL A 99 -7.79 12.83 -17.41
C VAL A 99 -9.27 12.80 -17.10
N GLN A 100 -9.74 13.81 -16.36
CA GLN A 100 -11.17 13.95 -16.05
C GLN A 100 -11.94 14.35 -17.31
N PRO A 101 -13.12 13.78 -17.58
CA PRO A 101 -13.89 12.80 -16.76
C PRO A 101 -13.66 11.31 -17.08
N TYR A 102 -12.63 10.95 -17.84
CA TYR A 102 -12.58 9.63 -18.49
C TYR A 102 -11.72 8.60 -17.76
N ILE A 103 -10.45 8.90 -17.45
CA ILE A 103 -9.46 7.89 -17.08
C ILE A 103 -8.52 8.41 -16.00
N VAL A 104 -8.15 7.55 -15.07
CA VAL A 104 -7.07 7.76 -14.11
C VAL A 104 -6.05 6.64 -14.26
N GLY A 105 -4.88 6.97 -14.79
CA GLY A 105 -3.73 6.07 -14.83
C GLY A 105 -2.91 6.20 -13.54
N ARG A 106 -2.53 5.07 -12.96
CA ARG A 106 -1.68 4.99 -11.77
C ARG A 106 -0.51 4.03 -12.03
N MET A 107 0.69 4.44 -11.66
CA MET A 107 1.88 3.60 -11.68
C MET A 107 2.69 3.89 -10.42
N ASP A 108 2.95 2.90 -9.59
CA ASP A 108 3.83 3.01 -8.43
C ASP A 108 5.05 2.10 -8.60
N ILE A 109 6.22 2.66 -8.36
CA ILE A 109 7.48 1.91 -8.34
C ILE A 109 8.00 1.99 -6.91
N GLY A 110 8.13 0.83 -6.27
CA GLY A 110 8.59 0.70 -4.89
C GLY A 110 9.79 -0.24 -4.78
N PHE A 111 10.62 0.01 -3.77
CA PHE A 111 11.76 -0.80 -3.37
C PHE A 111 11.56 -1.17 -1.91
N GLY A 112 11.75 -2.43 -1.56
CA GLY A 112 11.61 -2.92 -0.19
C GLY A 112 12.68 -3.94 0.15
N SER A 113 12.55 -4.56 1.32
CA SER A 113 13.51 -5.55 1.81
C SER A 113 13.65 -6.80 0.93
N GLU A 114 12.68 -7.09 0.06
CA GLU A 114 12.69 -8.23 -0.87
C GLU A 114 13.03 -7.86 -2.33
N GLY A 115 13.20 -6.56 -2.64
CA GLY A 115 13.53 -6.09 -3.99
C GLY A 115 12.58 -5.02 -4.53
N VAL A 116 12.44 -4.96 -5.86
CA VAL A 116 11.67 -3.93 -6.57
C VAL A 116 10.27 -4.46 -6.89
N GLY A 117 9.24 -3.68 -6.55
CA GLY A 117 7.85 -3.90 -6.93
C GLY A 117 7.35 -2.80 -7.85
N ILE A 118 6.62 -3.18 -8.90
CA ILE A 118 5.95 -2.24 -9.80
C ILE A 118 4.46 -2.58 -9.77
N THR A 119 3.64 -1.58 -9.45
CA THR A 119 2.18 -1.68 -9.46
C THR A 119 1.63 -0.72 -10.50
N VAL A 120 0.80 -1.22 -11.42
CA VAL A 120 0.11 -0.39 -12.41
C VAL A 120 -1.39 -0.59 -12.25
N GLY A 121 -2.14 0.50 -12.26
CA GLY A 121 -3.59 0.52 -12.14
C GLY A 121 -4.22 1.48 -13.14
N LEU A 122 -5.42 1.14 -13.59
CA LEU A 122 -6.28 1.99 -14.40
C LEU A 122 -7.61 2.09 -13.67
N ASP A 123 -7.95 3.30 -13.28
CA ASP A 123 -9.18 3.64 -12.57
C ASP A 123 -10.06 4.51 -13.46
N TYR A 124 -11.37 4.46 -13.22
CA TYR A 124 -12.36 5.30 -13.90
C TYR A 124 -13.07 6.21 -12.88
N PRO A 125 -13.24 7.51 -13.15
CA PRO A 125 -13.76 8.46 -12.16
C PRO A 125 -15.30 8.62 -12.17
N PHE A 126 -16.07 7.58 -12.56
CA PHE A 126 -17.54 7.62 -12.60
C PHE A 126 -18.23 6.93 -11.42
#